data_AF-A0A3L6RBE2-F1
#
_entry.id   AF-A0A3L6RBE2-F1
#
_cell.length_a   1.000
_cell.length_b   1.000
_cell.length_c   1.000
_cell.angle_alpha   90.00
_cell.angle_beta   90.00
_cell.angle_gamma   90.00
#
_symmetry.space_group_name_H-M   'P 1'
#
loop_
_entity.id
_entity.type
_entity.pdbx_description
1 polymer ?
#
loop_
_entity_poly.entity_id
_entity_poly.type
_entity_poly.pdbx_seq_one_letter_code
_entity_poly.pdbx_strand_id
1 'polypeptide(L)'
;MDVGVIVLTLVVGLFGVASAVLGFIAERTKLTWDDVDVDRFTGECDYPANPAYLLSLIAIPLLAVAMIIASLAGGCCGCCRPRHGASESKRVVGMIAAVLSWIAALLAGAFYANGAVWNLPVTRYDTTWCRLLRDGYFRLPALLSLAATALAIMSYAMLRARPPPAPTAPAAAGPPDPNPTSRRSRRLGKRSRSPRRNGPLLMVRGTGKRTSRFRRFLGTLWEDTVTVGHRTGSSSLLPRGVKHNQH
;
A
#
# COMPACT_ATOMS: atom_id res chain seq x y z
N MET A 1 15.81 -18.83 -8.62
CA MET A 1 15.06 -17.60 -8.30
C MET A 1 15.44 -16.56 -9.33
N ASP A 2 14.49 -15.87 -9.96
CA ASP A 2 14.83 -14.87 -10.98
C ASP A 2 15.61 -13.70 -10.35
N VAL A 3 16.62 -13.18 -11.04
CA VAL A 3 17.43 -12.02 -10.57
C VAL A 3 16.53 -10.83 -10.20
N GLY A 4 15.43 -10.63 -10.93
CA GLY A 4 14.46 -9.58 -10.63
C GLY A 4 13.74 -9.75 -9.29
N VAL A 5 13.51 -10.98 -8.82
CA VAL A 5 12.96 -11.25 -7.48
C VAL A 5 13.98 -10.93 -6.40
N ILE A 6 15.26 -11.28 -6.62
CA ILE A 6 16.35 -11.00 -5.69
C ILE A 6 16.52 -9.48 -5.53
N VAL A 7 16.68 -8.75 -6.63
CA VAL A 7 16.88 -7.29 -6.61
C VAL A 7 15.69 -6.58 -5.97
N LEU A 8 14.45 -6.97 -6.31
CA LEU A 8 13.27 -6.35 -5.71
C LEU A 8 13.20 -6.60 -4.20
N THR A 9 13.45 -7.84 -3.77
CA THR A 9 13.42 -8.21 -2.34
C THR A 9 14.46 -7.41 -1.56
N LEU A 10 15.66 -7.24 -2.11
CA LEU A 10 16.71 -6.45 -1.47
C LEU A 10 16.32 -4.98 -1.34
N VAL A 11 15.86 -4.34 -2.43
CA VAL A 11 15.53 -2.91 -2.42
C VAL A 11 14.30 -2.64 -1.57
N VAL A 12 13.20 -3.36 -1.79
CA VAL A 12 11.94 -3.19 -1.04
C VAL A 12 12.15 -3.58 0.43
N GLY A 13 12.89 -4.66 0.68
CA GLY A 13 13.26 -5.10 2.01
C GLY A 13 14.07 -4.06 2.77
N LEU A 14 15.09 -3.46 2.14
CA LEU A 14 15.91 -2.42 2.76
C LEU A 14 15.07 -1.22 3.21
N PHE A 15 14.25 -0.66 2.31
CA PHE A 15 13.39 0.48 2.64
C PHE A 15 12.34 0.13 3.71
N GLY A 16 11.70 -1.03 3.61
CA GLY A 16 10.71 -1.48 4.58
C GLY A 16 11.30 -1.75 5.97
N VAL A 17 12.45 -2.40 6.05
CA VAL A 17 13.18 -2.64 7.30
C VAL A 17 13.67 -1.33 7.90
N ALA A 18 14.24 -0.43 7.09
CA ALA A 18 14.66 0.89 7.57
C ALA A 18 13.49 1.66 8.19
N SER A 19 12.32 1.69 7.53
CA SER A 19 11.09 2.27 8.10
C SER A 19 10.73 1.68 9.46
N ALA A 20 10.74 0.34 9.57
CA ALA A 20 10.40 -0.34 10.82
C ALA A 20 11.41 -0.03 11.94
N VAL A 21 12.71 -0.02 11.62
CA VAL A 21 13.77 0.33 12.57
C VAL A 21 13.58 1.77 13.07
N LEU A 22 13.30 2.73 12.20
CA LEU A 22 13.00 4.11 12.63
C LEU A 22 11.78 4.15 13.56
N GLY A 23 10.73 3.36 13.30
CA GLY A 23 9.59 3.24 14.21
C GLY A 23 9.97 2.67 15.59
N PHE A 24 10.80 1.64 15.64
CA PHE A 24 11.27 1.10 16.92
C PHE A 24 12.20 2.05 17.69
N ILE A 25 12.99 2.85 16.99
CA ILE A 25 13.80 3.90 17.63
C ILE A 25 12.90 5.02 18.13
N ALA A 26 11.93 5.47 17.31
CA ALA A 26 10.95 6.49 17.68
C ALA A 26 10.17 6.11 18.95
N GLU A 27 9.85 4.83 19.14
CA GLU A 27 9.24 4.35 20.38
C GLU A 27 10.08 4.63 21.63
N ARG A 28 11.41 4.50 21.52
CA ARG A 28 12.32 4.71 22.66
C ARG A 28 12.68 6.16 22.89
N THR A 29 12.50 7.01 21.88
CA THR A 29 12.86 8.43 21.91
C THR A 29 11.63 9.34 21.89
N LYS A 30 10.43 8.78 22.14
CA LYS A 30 9.20 9.55 22.28
C LYS A 30 9.21 10.30 23.60
N LEU A 31 8.45 11.37 23.66
CA LEU A 31 8.31 12.15 24.89
C LEU A 31 7.76 11.29 26.03
N THR A 32 8.34 11.50 27.20
CA THR A 32 7.91 10.94 28.49
C THR A 32 7.51 12.07 29.44
N TRP A 33 6.90 11.74 30.57
CA TRP A 33 6.47 12.74 31.55
C TRP A 33 7.65 13.55 32.11
N ASP A 34 8.85 12.99 32.11
CA ASP A 34 10.07 13.66 32.57
C ASP A 34 10.59 14.70 31.57
N ASP A 35 10.13 14.65 30.31
CA ASP A 35 10.56 15.55 29.24
C ASP A 35 9.62 16.76 29.05
N VAL A 36 8.45 16.78 29.70
CA VAL A 36 7.41 17.80 29.47
C VAL A 36 7.38 18.80 30.62
N ASP A 37 7.61 20.06 30.30
CA ASP A 37 7.49 21.16 31.27
C ASP A 37 6.02 21.59 31.38
N VAL A 38 5.50 21.55 32.61
CA VAL A 38 4.10 21.89 32.91
C VAL A 38 4.06 23.14 33.76
N ASP A 39 3.59 24.25 33.17
CA ASP A 39 3.31 25.47 33.93
C ASP A 39 1.93 25.38 34.57
N ARG A 40 1.92 25.14 35.89
CA ARG A 40 0.67 25.03 36.67
C ARG A 40 -0.08 26.35 36.82
N PHE A 41 0.57 27.50 36.61
CA PHE A 41 -0.06 28.81 36.76
C PHE A 41 -0.81 29.24 35.50
N THR A 42 -0.24 28.94 34.32
CA THR A 42 -0.83 29.30 33.02
C THR A 42 -1.63 28.16 32.39
N GLY A 43 -1.43 26.92 32.82
CA GLY A 43 -2.04 25.74 32.21
C GLY A 43 -1.40 25.36 30.87
N GLU A 44 -0.18 25.82 30.63
CA GLU A 44 0.60 25.54 29.43
C GLU A 44 1.44 24.26 29.60
N CYS A 45 1.49 23.46 28.54
CA CYS A 45 2.36 22.28 28.43
C CYS A 45 3.37 22.53 27.33
N ASP A 46 4.65 22.66 27.69
CA ASP A 46 5.72 22.81 26.70
C ASP A 46 6.28 21.46 26.28
N TYR A 47 6.22 21.19 24.97
CA TYR A 47 6.71 19.94 24.40
C TYR A 47 8.01 20.20 23.66
N PRO A 48 9.17 19.74 24.17
CA PRO A 48 10.45 20.02 23.55
C PRO A 48 10.67 19.19 22.28
N ALA A 49 11.70 19.61 21.52
CA ALA A 49 12.18 18.86 20.37
C ALA A 49 12.71 17.48 20.78
N ASN A 50 12.17 16.44 20.15
CA ASN A 50 12.54 15.05 20.40
C ASN A 50 12.81 14.31 19.07
N PRO A 51 13.67 13.28 19.07
CA PRO A 51 13.97 12.52 17.86
C PRO A 51 12.77 11.78 17.27
N ALA A 52 11.79 11.35 18.08
CA ALA A 52 10.66 10.55 17.60
C ALA A 52 9.83 11.28 16.54
N TYR A 53 9.72 12.61 16.63
CA TYR A 53 9.10 13.44 15.59
C TYR A 53 9.74 13.22 14.21
N LEU A 54 11.05 13.43 14.10
CA LEU A 54 11.76 13.30 12.83
C LEU A 54 11.82 11.85 12.34
N LEU A 55 12.06 10.90 13.25
CA LEU A 55 12.16 9.48 12.91
C LEU A 55 10.85 8.95 12.33
N SER A 56 9.70 9.32 12.92
CA SER A 56 8.39 8.91 12.41
C SER A 56 8.04 9.60 11.09
N LEU A 57 8.43 10.86 10.89
CA LEU A 57 8.28 11.55 9.61
C LEU A 57 9.10 10.92 8.48
N ILE A 58 10.33 10.46 8.77
CA ILE A 58 11.20 9.82 7.77
C ILE A 58 10.75 8.37 7.49
N ALA A 59 10.15 7.68 8.45
CA ALA A 59 9.63 6.33 8.25
C ALA A 59 8.54 6.28 7.15
N ILE A 60 7.67 7.29 7.08
CA ILE A 60 6.58 7.37 6.10
C ILE A 60 7.07 7.28 4.64
N PRO A 61 7.97 8.16 4.15
CA PRO A 61 8.45 8.10 2.78
C PRO A 61 9.26 6.83 2.49
N LEU A 62 10.01 6.29 3.46
CA LEU A 62 10.73 5.02 3.26
C LEU A 62 9.74 3.88 2.96
N LEU A 63 8.68 3.75 3.76
CA LEU A 63 7.65 2.75 3.52
C LEU A 63 6.90 3.01 2.20
N ALA A 64 6.58 4.27 1.90
CA ALA A 64 5.90 4.65 0.66
C ALA A 64 6.73 4.26 -0.58
N VAL A 65 8.02 4.56 -0.57
CA VAL A 65 8.95 4.18 -1.65
C VAL A 65 8.99 2.66 -1.82
N ALA A 66 9.06 1.90 -0.72
CA ALA A 66 9.02 0.43 -0.76
C ALA A 66 7.75 -0.08 -1.47
N MET A 67 6.57 0.44 -1.11
CA MET A 67 5.29 0.02 -1.70
C MET A 67 5.13 0.46 -3.16
N ILE A 68 5.63 1.65 -3.52
CA ILE A 68 5.62 2.15 -4.90
C ILE A 68 6.48 1.24 -5.78
N ILE A 69 7.71 0.94 -5.37
CA ILE A 69 8.62 0.04 -6.10
C ILE A 69 7.99 -1.34 -6.30
N ALA A 70 7.41 -1.92 -5.24
CA ALA A 70 6.73 -3.21 -5.33
C ALA A 70 5.54 -3.19 -6.32
N SER A 71 4.76 -2.10 -6.32
CA SER A 71 3.60 -1.95 -7.22
C SER A 71 4.00 -1.78 -8.68
N LEU A 72 5.05 -1.01 -8.96
CA LEU A 72 5.61 -0.85 -10.30
C LEU A 72 6.14 -2.19 -10.84
N ALA A 73 6.78 -2.99 -9.99
CA ALA A 73 7.31 -4.30 -10.36
C ALA A 73 6.22 -5.36 -10.60
N GLY A 74 5.13 -5.28 -9.83
CA GLY A 74 3.94 -6.15 -9.92
C GLY A 74 3.00 -5.84 -11.09
N GLY A 75 3.01 -4.61 -11.58
CA GLY A 75 2.14 -4.13 -12.66
C GLY A 75 0.85 -3.51 -12.11
N CYS A 76 0.58 -2.26 -12.53
CA CYS A 76 -0.48 -1.37 -12.03
C CYS A 76 -1.89 -1.99 -11.95
N CYS A 77 -2.17 -2.99 -12.77
CA CYS A 77 -3.35 -3.85 -12.67
C CYS A 77 -2.88 -5.24 -13.12
N GLY A 78 -3.16 -6.31 -12.38
CA GLY A 78 -2.85 -7.68 -12.81
C GLY A 78 -3.49 -8.13 -14.15
N CYS A 79 -4.07 -7.20 -14.90
CA CYS A 79 -4.72 -7.32 -16.21
C CYS A 79 -3.80 -7.00 -17.39
N CYS A 80 -2.73 -6.21 -17.20
CA CYS A 80 -1.99 -5.59 -18.32
C CYS A 80 -0.77 -6.40 -18.80
N ARG A 81 -0.52 -7.59 -18.26
CA ARG A 81 0.56 -8.47 -18.74
C ARG A 81 0.04 -9.90 -18.91
N PRO A 82 -0.06 -10.42 -20.16
CA PRO A 82 -0.31 -11.84 -20.37
C PRO A 82 0.93 -12.59 -19.90
N ARG A 83 0.87 -13.14 -18.68
CA ARG A 83 2.00 -13.82 -18.06
C ARG A 83 1.67 -15.30 -17.96
N HIS A 84 2.00 -15.99 -19.04
CA HIS A 84 1.92 -17.45 -19.16
C HIS A 84 2.75 -18.07 -18.03
N GLY A 85 2.11 -18.52 -16.95
CA GLY A 85 2.84 -19.32 -15.97
C GLY A 85 2.26 -19.51 -14.56
N ALA A 86 1.59 -18.51 -13.98
CA ALA A 86 1.05 -18.67 -12.63
C ALA A 86 -0.31 -19.38 -12.67
N SER A 87 -0.50 -20.41 -11.83
CA SER A 87 -1.83 -20.98 -11.57
C SER A 87 -2.80 -19.88 -11.13
N GLU A 88 -4.05 -19.93 -11.60
CA GLU A 88 -5.12 -18.99 -11.25
C GLU A 88 -5.21 -18.75 -9.73
N SER A 89 -5.03 -19.79 -8.91
CA SER A 89 -5.07 -19.68 -7.44
C SER A 89 -3.90 -18.85 -6.87
N LYS A 90 -2.66 -19.09 -7.34
CA LYS A 90 -1.48 -18.30 -6.91
C LYS A 90 -1.62 -16.83 -7.30
N ARG A 91 -2.26 -16.57 -8.44
CA ARG A 91 -2.55 -15.21 -8.91
C ARG A 91 -3.54 -14.50 -8.00
N VAL A 92 -4.64 -15.15 -7.62
CA VAL A 92 -5.64 -14.58 -6.69
C VAL A 92 -4.99 -14.28 -5.34
N VAL A 93 -4.22 -15.22 -4.79
CA VAL A 93 -3.48 -15.01 -3.53
C VAL A 93 -2.50 -13.84 -3.65
N GLY A 94 -1.77 -13.73 -4.76
CA GLY A 94 -0.87 -12.60 -5.02
C GLY A 94 -1.60 -11.26 -5.09
N MET A 95 -2.79 -11.19 -5.70
CA MET A 95 -3.59 -9.96 -5.71
C MET A 95 -4.09 -9.59 -4.32
N ILE A 96 -4.58 -10.55 -3.54
CA ILE A 96 -5.02 -10.32 -2.15
C ILE A 96 -3.85 -9.80 -1.31
N ALA A 97 -2.67 -10.42 -1.41
CA ALA A 97 -1.47 -9.96 -0.71
C ALA A 97 -1.08 -8.52 -1.07
N ALA A 98 -1.20 -8.10 -2.35
CA ALA A 98 -0.96 -6.72 -2.76
C ALA A 98 -1.96 -5.73 -2.16
N VAL A 99 -3.23 -6.11 -2.08
CA VAL A 99 -4.26 -5.24 -1.46
C VAL A 99 -4.00 -5.10 0.03
N LEU A 100 -3.74 -6.21 0.72
CA LEU A 100 -3.43 -6.22 2.15
C LEU A 100 -2.14 -5.45 2.46
N SER A 101 -1.10 -5.54 1.61
CA SER A 101 0.14 -4.77 1.81
C SER A 101 -0.11 -3.27 1.77
N TRP A 102 -0.92 -2.78 0.83
CA TRP A 102 -1.27 -1.36 0.76
C TRP A 102 -2.11 -0.90 1.94
N ILE A 103 -3.08 -1.71 2.38
CA ILE A 103 -3.88 -1.40 3.58
C ILE A 103 -2.97 -1.29 4.80
N ALA A 104 -2.09 -2.27 5.02
CA ALA A 104 -1.14 -2.25 6.13
C ALA A 104 -0.20 -1.04 6.05
N ALA A 105 0.28 -0.67 4.87
CA ALA A 105 1.14 0.49 4.68
C ALA A 105 0.43 1.83 4.94
N LEU A 106 -0.83 1.97 4.50
CA LEU A 106 -1.63 3.17 4.77
C LEU A 106 -1.92 3.32 6.26
N LEU A 107 -2.25 2.22 6.94
CA LEU A 107 -2.41 2.22 8.39
C LEU A 107 -1.11 2.60 9.09
N ALA A 108 0.01 1.96 8.74
CA ALA A 108 1.32 2.30 9.30
C ALA A 108 1.67 3.78 9.11
N GLY A 109 1.46 4.32 7.91
CA GLY A 109 1.68 5.74 7.61
C GLY A 109 0.81 6.68 8.45
N ALA A 110 -0.47 6.35 8.63
CA ALA A 110 -1.38 7.14 9.47
C ALA A 110 -0.95 7.13 10.95
N PHE A 111 -0.55 5.97 11.47
CA PHE A 111 0.00 5.84 12.83
C PHE A 111 1.30 6.63 12.99
N TYR A 112 2.23 6.56 12.02
CA TYR A 112 3.45 7.38 12.06
C TYR A 112 3.15 8.89 12.01
N ALA A 113 2.23 9.31 11.16
CA ALA A 113 1.84 10.72 11.05
C ALA A 113 1.20 11.23 12.34
N ASN A 114 0.27 10.45 12.93
CA ASN A 114 -0.31 10.81 14.21
C ASN A 114 0.77 10.84 15.32
N GLY A 115 1.68 9.85 15.34
CA GLY A 115 2.82 9.85 16.25
C GLY A 115 3.70 11.10 16.12
N ALA A 116 3.95 11.57 14.90
CA ALA A 116 4.66 12.83 14.65
C ALA A 116 3.88 14.04 15.20
N VAL A 117 2.57 14.12 14.98
CA VAL A 117 1.73 15.20 15.51
C VAL A 117 1.81 15.26 17.04
N TRP A 118 1.70 14.11 17.72
CA TRP A 118 1.77 14.06 19.19
C TRP A 118 3.18 14.38 19.73
N ASN A 119 4.23 14.16 18.94
CA ASN A 119 5.61 14.49 19.31
C ASN A 119 6.11 15.81 18.71
N LEU A 120 5.23 16.64 18.15
CA LEU A 120 5.60 17.93 17.57
C LEU A 120 6.15 18.88 18.65
N PRO A 121 7.28 19.57 18.41
CA PRO A 121 7.84 20.54 19.37
C PRO A 121 7.00 21.83 19.35
N VAL A 122 6.04 21.93 20.26
CA VAL A 122 5.12 23.06 20.35
C VAL A 122 4.55 23.16 21.75
N THR A 123 4.40 24.38 22.25
CA THR A 123 3.67 24.64 23.48
C THR A 123 2.16 24.51 23.22
N ARG A 124 1.47 23.70 24.03
CA ARG A 124 0.01 23.51 23.92
C ARG A 124 -0.69 24.11 25.13
N TYR A 125 -1.76 24.84 24.86
CA TYR A 125 -2.73 25.25 25.87
C TYR A 125 -3.73 24.12 26.07
N ASP A 126 -3.62 23.37 27.17
CA ASP A 126 -4.56 22.30 27.49
C ASP A 126 -5.11 22.54 28.91
N THR A 127 -6.37 22.98 28.99
CA THR A 127 -7.01 23.42 30.25
C THR A 127 -7.34 22.27 31.21
N THR A 128 -7.14 21.03 30.78
CA THR A 128 -7.51 19.84 31.55
C THR A 128 -6.27 19.07 32.04
N TRP A 129 -5.35 18.67 31.16
CA TRP A 129 -4.10 17.99 31.53
C TRP A 129 -3.19 17.80 30.30
N CYS A 130 -1.86 17.84 30.49
CA CYS A 130 -0.91 17.50 29.43
C CYS A 130 -1.08 16.04 29.00
N ARG A 131 -1.11 15.77 27.69
CA ARG A 131 -1.30 14.43 27.13
C ARG A 131 -0.01 13.91 26.52
N LEU A 132 0.28 12.64 26.75
CA LEU A 132 1.40 11.93 26.13
C LEU A 132 0.96 10.68 25.39
N LEU A 133 1.80 10.28 24.45
CA LEU A 133 1.57 9.12 23.61
C LEU A 133 1.81 7.83 24.40
N ARG A 134 0.83 6.94 24.40
CA ARG A 134 0.89 5.65 25.13
C ARG A 134 2.09 4.81 24.70
N ASP A 135 2.60 3.99 25.61
CA ASP A 135 3.64 3.01 25.29
C ASP A 135 3.16 2.00 24.26
N GLY A 136 4.08 1.60 23.40
CA GLY A 136 3.87 0.70 22.28
C GLY A 136 3.24 1.35 21.04
N TYR A 137 2.99 2.67 21.06
CA TYR A 137 2.31 3.34 19.96
C TYR A 137 3.07 3.27 18.64
N PHE A 138 4.40 3.46 18.64
CA PHE A 138 5.25 3.36 17.46
C PHE A 138 5.66 1.91 17.13
N ARG A 139 5.49 0.97 18.06
CA ARG A 139 5.72 -0.47 17.78
C ARG A 139 4.69 -1.01 16.77
N LEU A 140 3.43 -0.59 16.89
CA LEU A 140 2.37 -1.01 15.98
C LEU A 140 2.66 -0.67 14.50
N PRO A 141 2.93 0.60 14.11
CA PRO A 141 3.27 0.92 12.73
C PRO A 141 4.60 0.31 12.27
N ALA A 142 5.56 0.07 13.16
CA ALA A 142 6.79 -0.67 12.81
C ALA A 142 6.48 -2.11 12.39
N LEU A 143 5.63 -2.82 13.14
CA LEU A 143 5.19 -4.17 12.78
C LEU A 143 4.33 -4.19 11.52
N LEU A 144 3.43 -3.21 11.36
CA LEU A 144 2.63 -3.05 10.14
C LEU A 144 3.51 -2.78 8.91
N SER A 145 4.60 -2.01 9.06
CA SER A 145 5.57 -1.76 7.99
C SER A 145 6.27 -3.05 7.55
N LEU A 146 6.67 -3.90 8.50
CA LEU A 146 7.25 -5.22 8.20
C LEU A 146 6.24 -6.13 7.51
N ALA A 147 5.00 -6.19 8.02
CA ALA A 147 3.93 -6.98 7.43
C ALA A 147 3.60 -6.52 6.00
N ALA A 148 3.48 -5.20 5.78
CA ALA A 148 3.25 -4.61 4.46
C ALA A 148 4.37 -4.99 3.49
N THR A 149 5.62 -4.88 3.91
CA THR A 149 6.81 -5.22 3.12
C THR A 149 6.83 -6.71 2.76
N ALA A 150 6.58 -7.59 3.72
CA ALA A 150 6.53 -9.03 3.50
C ALA A 150 5.40 -9.43 2.53
N LEU A 151 4.21 -8.86 2.70
CA LEU A 151 3.06 -9.09 1.81
C LEU A 151 3.32 -8.56 0.40
N ALA A 152 3.99 -7.42 0.26
CA ALA A 152 4.36 -6.87 -1.04
C ALA A 152 5.37 -7.76 -1.79
N ILE A 153 6.39 -8.27 -1.09
CA ILE A 153 7.37 -9.22 -1.64
C ILE A 153 6.68 -10.54 -2.02
N MET A 154 5.82 -11.06 -1.14
CA MET A 154 5.05 -12.28 -1.39
C MET A 154 4.15 -12.14 -2.62
N SER A 155 3.44 -11.02 -2.72
CA SER A 155 2.61 -10.70 -3.88
C SER A 155 3.43 -10.74 -5.17
N TYR A 156 4.58 -10.05 -5.19
CA TYR A 156 5.46 -10.05 -6.35
C TYR A 156 5.95 -11.45 -6.72
N ALA A 157 6.42 -12.23 -5.73
CA ALA A 157 6.89 -13.60 -5.95
C ALA A 157 5.79 -14.50 -6.53
N MET A 158 4.57 -14.42 -6.00
CA MET A 158 3.42 -15.20 -6.46
C MET A 158 2.95 -14.81 -7.86
N LEU A 159 3.02 -13.52 -8.20
CA LEU A 159 2.69 -13.01 -9.53
C LEU A 159 3.79 -13.27 -10.57
N ARG A 160 5.01 -13.60 -10.14
CA ARG A 160 6.16 -13.91 -11.01
C ARG A 160 6.51 -15.41 -11.08
N ALA A 161 5.96 -16.25 -10.19
CA ALA A 161 6.24 -17.68 -10.19
C ALA A 161 5.85 -18.35 -11.52
N ARG A 162 6.84 -18.92 -12.22
CA ARG A 162 6.62 -19.84 -13.35
C ARG A 162 5.99 -21.15 -12.84
N PRO A 163 5.20 -21.86 -13.66
CA PRO A 163 4.78 -23.21 -13.33
C PRO A 163 6.01 -24.13 -13.42
N PRO A 164 6.02 -25.26 -12.69
CA PRO A 164 7.08 -26.25 -12.85
C PRO A 164 7.18 -26.66 -14.33
N PRO A 165 8.40 -26.89 -14.86
CA PRO A 165 8.55 -27.40 -16.22
C PRO A 165 7.73 -28.69 -16.36
N ALA A 166 6.95 -28.79 -17.44
CA ALA A 166 6.21 -30.01 -17.74
C ALA A 166 7.19 -31.19 -17.79
N PRO A 167 6.81 -32.37 -17.28
CA PRO A 167 7.63 -33.56 -17.47
C PRO A 167 7.87 -33.73 -18.98
N THR A 168 9.13 -33.79 -19.37
CA THR A 168 9.55 -34.11 -20.74
C THR A 168 8.89 -35.43 -21.11
N ALA A 169 7.89 -35.37 -21.99
CA ALA A 169 7.37 -36.56 -22.65
C ALA A 169 8.56 -37.22 -23.37
N PRO A 170 8.80 -38.53 -23.19
CA PRO A 170 9.87 -39.20 -23.91
C PRO A 170 9.61 -39.02 -25.41
N ALA A 171 10.64 -38.56 -26.13
CA ALA A 171 10.61 -38.44 -27.57
C ALA A 171 10.29 -39.82 -28.16
N ALA A 172 9.09 -39.97 -28.70
CA ALA A 172 8.74 -41.13 -29.50
C ALA A 172 9.62 -41.07 -30.76
N ALA A 173 10.60 -41.98 -30.84
CA ALA A 173 11.36 -42.22 -32.05
C ALA A 173 10.41 -42.74 -33.13
N GLY A 174 10.07 -41.89 -34.10
CA GLY A 174 9.40 -42.31 -35.33
C GLY A 174 10.37 -43.10 -36.23
N PRO A 175 9.91 -44.12 -36.97
CA PRO A 175 10.77 -44.90 -37.87
C PRO A 175 11.32 -44.06 -39.04
N PRO A 176 12.45 -44.44 -39.65
CA PRO A 176 13.11 -43.64 -40.69
C PRO A 176 12.36 -43.70 -42.03
N ASP A 177 12.23 -42.53 -42.67
CA ASP A 177 11.74 -42.36 -44.04
C ASP A 177 12.70 -42.96 -45.09
N PRO A 178 12.21 -43.64 -46.14
CA PRO A 178 12.99 -43.92 -47.33
C PRO A 178 12.69 -42.90 -48.46
N ASN A 179 13.69 -42.04 -48.69
CA ASN A 179 14.19 -41.49 -49.97
C ASN A 179 13.27 -40.63 -50.90
N PRO A 180 13.79 -39.54 -51.51
CA PRO A 180 12.99 -38.54 -52.22
C PRO A 180 13.14 -38.62 -53.74
N THR A 181 12.10 -39.03 -54.48
CA THR A 181 11.95 -38.68 -55.91
C THR A 181 10.56 -39.02 -56.45
N SER A 182 9.70 -38.01 -56.65
CA SER A 182 8.81 -37.88 -57.82
C SER A 182 8.00 -36.58 -57.73
N ARG A 183 8.40 -35.55 -58.51
CA ARG A 183 7.75 -35.15 -59.77
C ARG A 183 6.29 -34.68 -59.63
N ARG A 184 6.16 -33.37 -59.38
CA ARG A 184 5.55 -32.36 -60.28
C ARG A 184 4.32 -32.80 -61.10
N SER A 185 3.22 -32.06 -60.88
CA SER A 185 2.06 -31.81 -61.77
C SER A 185 0.75 -32.53 -61.44
N ARG A 186 -0.20 -31.81 -60.82
CA ARG A 186 -1.59 -31.76 -61.33
C ARG A 186 -2.40 -30.61 -60.71
N ARG A 187 -2.61 -29.59 -61.56
CA ARG A 187 -3.86 -28.85 -61.86
C ARG A 187 -4.71 -28.34 -60.68
N LEU A 188 -4.82 -27.01 -60.51
CA LEU A 188 -5.84 -26.14 -61.11
C LEU A 188 -7.26 -26.37 -60.58
N GLY A 189 -7.74 -25.36 -59.84
CA GLY A 189 -9.15 -24.97 -59.83
C GLY A 189 -9.97 -25.42 -58.62
N LYS A 190 -10.22 -24.47 -57.70
CA LYS A 190 -11.60 -24.12 -57.30
C LYS A 190 -11.61 -22.77 -56.56
N ARG A 191 -12.23 -21.81 -57.24
CA ARG A 191 -12.67 -20.49 -56.77
C ARG A 191 -14.13 -20.63 -56.32
N SER A 192 -14.59 -19.73 -55.43
CA SER A 192 -15.98 -19.49 -54.94
C SER A 192 -16.07 -19.76 -53.43
N ARG A 193 -16.51 -18.87 -52.53
CA ARG A 193 -17.32 -17.64 -52.63
C ARG A 193 -17.14 -16.84 -51.33
N SER A 194 -17.07 -15.52 -51.43
CA SER A 194 -17.33 -14.58 -50.32
C SER A 194 -18.84 -14.45 -50.11
N PRO A 195 -19.27 -14.07 -48.89
CA PRO A 195 -20.21 -12.95 -48.80
C PRO A 195 -19.70 -11.86 -47.85
N ARG A 196 -19.73 -10.62 -48.35
CA ARG A 196 -19.75 -9.38 -47.56
C ARG A 196 -21.00 -9.32 -46.68
N ARG A 197 -20.87 -8.81 -45.45
CA ARG A 197 -21.89 -7.94 -44.82
C ARG A 197 -21.25 -6.89 -43.92
N ASN A 198 -21.90 -5.74 -43.92
CA ASN A 198 -21.49 -4.40 -43.49
C ASN A 198 -21.29 -4.26 -41.97
N GLY A 199 -20.54 -3.21 -41.56
CA GLY A 199 -20.17 -2.88 -40.17
C GLY A 199 -21.31 -2.46 -39.22
N PRO A 200 -21.00 -1.93 -38.02
CA PRO A 200 -20.42 -0.58 -37.91
C PRO A 200 -19.30 -0.39 -36.87
N LEU A 201 -18.58 0.73 -37.02
CA LEU A 201 -17.73 1.37 -36.00
C LEU A 201 -18.49 1.49 -34.67
N LEU A 202 -17.86 1.04 -33.58
CA LEU A 202 -18.29 1.37 -32.22
C LEU A 202 -17.18 2.15 -31.54
N MET A 203 -17.42 3.46 -31.38
CA MET A 203 -16.66 4.34 -30.51
C MET A 203 -16.51 3.70 -29.14
N VAL A 204 -15.27 3.47 -28.70
CA VAL A 204 -14.99 3.25 -27.26
C VAL A 204 -15.01 4.61 -26.58
N ARG A 205 -16.22 4.99 -26.16
CA ARG A 205 -16.51 6.13 -25.30
C ARG A 205 -15.84 5.93 -23.94
N GLY A 206 -15.22 7.00 -23.43
CA GLY A 206 -14.24 6.99 -22.35
C GLY A 206 -14.68 6.34 -21.03
N THR A 207 -13.69 5.77 -20.33
CA THR A 207 -13.83 5.24 -18.97
C THR A 207 -13.11 6.11 -17.95
N GLY A 208 -13.46 7.41 -17.92
CA GLY A 208 -13.05 8.36 -16.88
C GLY A 208 -13.69 8.14 -15.50
N LYS A 209 -14.20 6.94 -15.18
CA LYS A 209 -14.93 6.68 -13.92
C LYS A 209 -14.15 5.91 -12.86
N ARG A 210 -13.09 5.18 -13.22
CA ARG A 210 -12.44 4.22 -12.30
C ARG A 210 -11.42 4.85 -11.34
N THR A 211 -10.80 5.97 -11.74
CA THR A 211 -9.89 6.76 -10.88
C THR A 211 -10.62 7.58 -9.82
N SER A 212 -11.91 7.89 -10.03
CA SER A 212 -12.70 8.72 -9.10
C SER A 212 -13.15 8.00 -7.83
N ARG A 213 -13.16 6.66 -7.82
CA ARG A 213 -13.65 5.87 -6.67
C ARG A 213 -12.53 5.59 -5.66
N PHE A 214 -11.29 5.44 -6.14
CA PHE A 214 -10.12 5.25 -5.28
C PHE A 214 -9.67 6.55 -4.60
N ARG A 215 -9.71 7.69 -5.32
CA ARG A 215 -9.54 9.02 -4.69
C ARG A 215 -10.64 9.34 -3.68
N ARG A 216 -11.89 8.93 -3.94
CA ARG A 216 -12.98 9.11 -2.97
C ARG A 216 -12.81 8.26 -1.73
N PHE A 217 -12.39 7.01 -1.85
CA PHE A 217 -12.15 6.15 -0.69
C PHE A 217 -10.97 6.62 0.18
N LEU A 218 -9.90 7.13 -0.45
CA LEU A 218 -8.79 7.76 0.27
C LEU A 218 -9.17 9.11 0.89
N GLY A 219 -10.02 9.89 0.21
CA GLY A 219 -10.56 11.15 0.74
C GLY A 219 -11.47 10.94 1.95
N THR A 220 -12.38 9.96 1.89
CA THR A 220 -13.28 9.64 3.01
C THR A 220 -12.51 9.11 4.22
N LEU A 221 -11.47 8.29 4.03
CA LEU A 221 -10.66 7.80 5.14
C LEU A 221 -9.86 8.93 5.82
N TRP A 222 -9.40 9.91 5.04
CA TRP A 222 -8.72 11.10 5.56
C TRP A 222 -9.69 12.03 6.31
N GLU A 223 -10.88 12.28 5.76
CA GLU A 223 -11.92 13.11 6.39
C GLU A 223 -12.49 12.48 7.67
N ASP A 224 -12.68 11.16 7.71
CA ASP A 224 -13.16 10.45 8.92
C ASP A 224 -12.12 10.48 10.05
N THR A 225 -10.82 10.45 9.72
CA THR A 225 -9.75 10.53 10.72
C THR A 225 -9.61 11.95 11.29
N VAL A 226 -9.88 12.99 10.48
CA VAL A 226 -9.88 14.40 10.93
C VAL A 226 -11.17 14.76 11.68
N THR A 227 -12.33 14.23 11.28
CA THR A 227 -13.62 14.54 11.92
C THR A 227 -13.86 13.82 13.25
N VAL A 228 -13.24 12.66 13.48
CA VAL A 228 -13.22 12.02 14.82
C VAL A 228 -12.45 12.88 15.84
N GLY A 229 -11.49 13.70 15.38
CA GLY A 229 -10.79 14.69 16.22
C GLY A 229 -11.65 15.91 16.60
N HIS A 230 -12.67 16.25 15.82
CA HIS A 230 -13.56 17.39 16.09
C HIS A 230 -14.82 17.03 16.88
N ARG A 231 -15.30 15.78 16.80
CA ARG A 231 -16.59 15.38 17.40
C ARG A 231 -16.52 15.05 18.89
N THR A 232 -15.33 14.98 19.47
CA THR A 232 -15.13 14.91 20.93
C THR A 232 -15.07 16.29 21.60
N GLY A 233 -15.23 17.38 20.84
CA GLY A 233 -15.16 18.77 21.34
C GLY A 233 -16.48 19.56 21.24
N SER A 234 -17.64 18.92 21.19
CA SER A 234 -18.93 19.64 21.19
C SER A 234 -20.02 18.83 21.88
N SER A 235 -20.03 18.89 23.20
CA SER A 235 -21.21 18.67 24.02
C SER A 235 -20.98 19.43 25.32
N SER A 236 -21.97 20.24 25.71
CA SER A 236 -22.01 21.17 26.87
C SER A 236 -21.35 22.54 26.59
N LEU A 237 -21.98 23.72 26.69
CA LEU A 237 -23.23 24.15 27.32
C LEU A 237 -23.78 25.43 26.63
N LEU A 238 -25.11 25.49 26.46
CA LEU A 238 -25.88 26.73 26.50
C LEU A 238 -25.88 27.25 27.96
N PRO A 239 -25.56 28.52 28.25
CA PRO A 239 -25.73 29.05 29.60
C PRO A 239 -27.20 29.43 29.83
N ARG A 240 -27.86 28.73 30.75
CA ARG A 240 -29.06 29.24 31.43
C ARG A 240 -28.66 30.50 32.20
N GLY A 241 -29.45 31.56 32.02
CA GLY A 241 -29.25 32.86 32.64
C GLY A 241 -29.22 32.80 34.16
N VAL A 242 -28.15 33.37 34.73
CA VAL A 242 -28.07 33.78 36.12
C VAL A 242 -28.77 35.14 36.22
N LYS A 243 -29.94 35.19 36.84
CA LYS A 243 -30.53 36.46 37.29
C LYS A 243 -29.75 36.95 38.50
N HIS A 244 -29.08 38.09 38.32
CA HIS A 244 -28.67 38.95 39.42
C HIS A 244 -29.91 39.38 40.20
N ASN A 245 -29.88 39.23 41.53
CA ASN A 245 -30.72 39.98 42.45
C ASN A 245 -29.81 40.64 43.48
N GLN A 246 -29.62 41.95 43.32
CA GLN A 246 -29.22 42.86 44.39
C GLN A 246 -30.25 44.00 44.38
N HIS A 247 -30.75 44.28 45.59
CA HIS A 247 -31.80 45.23 46.00
C HIS A 247 -33.24 44.75 45.91
#